data_AF-C6L9P1-F1
#
_entry.id   AF-C6L9P1-F1
#
_cell.length_a   1.000
_cell.length_b   1.000
_cell.length_c   1.000
_cell.angle_alpha   90.00
_cell.angle_beta   90.00
_cell.angle_gamma   90.00
#
_symmetry.space_group_name_H-M   'P 1'
#
loop_
_entity.id
_entity.type
_entity.pdbx_description
1 polymer ?
#
loop_
_entity_poly.entity_id
_entity_poly.type
_entity_poly.pdbx_seq_one_letter_code
_entity_poly.pdbx_strand_id
1 'polypeptide(L)' 'MAKSKLVKANEKIAEKVVGGYKKIEEGAVGGYKKIEESAVGGFNKMADKFVDNFLTKDGESVEEAKTRLAAEQKARQ' A
#
# COMPACT_ATOMS: atom_id res chain seq x y z
N MET A 1 -34.03 9.41 38.66
CA MET A 1 -34.27 9.98 37.32
C MET A 1 -33.05 10.72 36.74
N ALA A 2 -32.51 11.78 37.38
CA ALA A 2 -31.41 12.58 36.82
C ALA A 2 -30.10 11.79 36.54
N LYS A 3 -29.69 10.90 37.46
CA LYS A 3 -28.52 10.01 37.25
C LYS A 3 -28.62 9.15 35.98
N SER A 4 -29.81 8.64 35.65
CA SER A 4 -30.04 7.84 34.44
C SER A 4 -29.89 8.65 33.14
N LYS A 5 -30.24 9.94 33.14
CA LYS A 5 -30.06 10.82 31.97
C LYS A 5 -28.59 11.11 31.70
N LEU A 6 -27.79 11.33 32.75
CA LEU A 6 -26.35 11.56 32.65
C LEU A 6 -25.61 10.32 32.15
N VAL A 7 -25.97 9.12 32.63
CA VAL A 7 -25.39 7.85 32.16
C VAL A 7 -25.64 7.68 30.66
N LYS A 8 -26.88 7.86 30.20
CA LYS A 8 -27.23 7.77 28.76
C LYS A 8 -26.50 8.80 27.90
N ALA A 9 -26.28 10.00 28.41
CA ALA A 9 -25.51 11.02 27.71
C ALA A 9 -24.04 10.59 27.57
N ASN A 10 -23.44 10.07 28.63
CA ASN A 10 -22.07 9.57 28.63
C ASN A 10 -21.89 8.37 27.71
N GLU A 11 -22.83 7.43 27.67
CA GLU A 11 -22.83 6.30 26.74
C GLU A 11 -22.80 6.77 25.28
N LYS A 12 -23.67 7.72 24.92
CA LYS A 12 -23.67 8.32 23.57
C LYS A 12 -22.39 9.05 23.23
N ILE A 13 -21.76 9.72 24.21
CA ILE A 13 -20.47 10.37 24.01
C ILE A 13 -19.40 9.31 23.74
N ALA A 14 -19.35 8.25 24.56
CA ALA A 14 -18.40 7.16 24.39
C ALA A 14 -18.53 6.48 23.02
N GLU A 15 -19.76 6.15 22.59
CA GLU A 15 -20.03 5.58 21.26
C GLU A 15 -19.52 6.48 20.13
N LYS A 16 -19.82 7.78 20.20
CA LYS A 16 -19.36 8.75 19.19
C LYS A 16 -17.85 8.89 19.17
N VAL A 17 -17.22 8.91 20.33
CA VAL A 17 -15.76 9.03 20.48
C VAL A 17 -15.07 7.80 19.88
N VAL A 18 -15.50 6.59 20.26
CA VAL A 18 -14.95 5.34 19.72
C VAL A 18 -15.18 5.25 18.21
N GLY A 19 -16.38 5.58 17.74
CA GLY A 19 -16.68 5.61 16.31
C GLY A 19 -15.85 6.65 15.54
N GLY A 20 -15.57 7.80 16.14
CA GLY A 20 -14.69 8.84 15.59
C GLY A 20 -13.26 8.34 15.43
N TYR A 21 -12.69 7.75 16.50
CA TYR A 21 -11.34 7.18 16.45
C TYR A 21 -11.21 6.07 15.39
N LYS A 22 -12.18 5.17 15.32
CA LYS A 22 -12.17 4.09 14.33
C LYS A 22 -12.16 4.63 12.89
N LYS A 23 -12.93 5.67 12.59
CA LYS A 23 -12.92 6.32 11.26
C LYS A 23 -11.58 6.97 10.93
N ILE A 24 -10.93 7.59 11.92
CA ILE A 24 -9.60 8.19 11.74
C ILE A 24 -8.57 7.10 11.44
N GLU A 25 -8.59 6.00 12.19
CA GLU A 25 -7.71 4.85 11.98
C GLU A 25 -7.90 4.25 10.58
N GLU A 26 -9.14 3.95 10.19
CA GLU A 26 -9.47 3.41 8.87
C GLU A 26 -9.03 4.35 7.75
N GLY A 27 -9.24 5.66 7.91
CA GLY A 27 -8.82 6.67 6.94
C GLY A 27 -7.30 6.77 6.81
N ALA A 28 -6.57 6.77 7.92
CA ALA A 28 -5.11 6.86 7.93
C ALA A 28 -4.47 5.60 7.32
N VAL A 29 -4.89 4.41 7.76
CA VAL A 29 -4.38 3.12 7.26
C VAL A 29 -4.73 2.94 5.78
N GLY A 30 -5.97 3.25 5.40
CA GLY A 30 -6.41 3.18 4.00
C GLY A 30 -5.63 4.15 3.10
N GLY A 31 -5.41 5.38 3.58
CA GLY A 31 -4.61 6.39 2.87
C GLY A 31 -3.18 5.93 2.63
N TYR A 32 -2.52 5.41 3.66
CA TYR A 32 -1.15 4.91 3.55
C TYR A 32 -1.05 3.75 2.55
N LYS A 33 -1.91 2.73 2.68
CA LYS A 33 -1.94 1.59 1.76
C LYS A 33 -2.13 2.02 0.31
N LYS A 34 -3.02 2.97 0.05
CA LYS A 34 -3.26 3.49 -1.30
C LYS A 34 -2.02 4.17 -1.89
N ILE A 35 -1.30 4.94 -1.07
CA ILE A 35 -0.05 5.59 -1.50
C ILE A 35 1.00 4.53 -1.82
N GLU A 36 1.18 3.55 -0.95
CA GLU A 36 2.13 2.45 -1.13
C GLU A 36 1.83 1.66 -2.42
N GLU A 37 0.59 1.20 -2.60
CA GLU A 37 0.16 0.46 -3.79
C GLU A 37 0.37 1.28 -5.08
N SER A 38 0.05 2.57 -5.04
CA SER A 38 0.18 3.45 -6.20
C SER A 38 1.64 3.73 -6.55
N ALA A 39 2.48 4.03 -5.55
CA ALA A 39 3.88 4.36 -5.73
C ALA A 39 4.69 3.13 -6.17
N VAL A 40 4.57 2.01 -5.46
CA VAL A 40 5.27 0.76 -5.78
C VAL A 40 4.77 0.20 -7.11
N GLY A 41 3.46 0.17 -7.34
CA GLY A 41 2.88 -0.30 -8.59
C GLY A 41 3.28 0.57 -9.78
N GLY A 42 3.31 1.90 -9.61
CA GLY A 42 3.77 2.84 -10.64
C GLY A 42 5.25 2.66 -10.97
N PHE A 43 6.10 2.53 -9.94
CA PHE A 43 7.52 2.27 -10.12
C PHE A 43 7.78 0.95 -10.85
N ASN A 44 7.13 -0.14 -10.42
CA ASN A 44 7.28 -1.45 -11.08
C ASN A 44 6.89 -1.39 -12.56
N LYS A 45 5.77 -0.73 -12.89
CA LYS A 45 5.38 -0.54 -14.31
C LYS A 45 6.41 0.25 -15.12
N MET A 46 7.05 1.25 -14.51
CA MET A 46 8.11 2.01 -15.19
C MET A 46 9.36 1.16 -15.38
N ALA A 47 9.76 0.40 -14.35
CA ALA A 47 10.89 -0.52 -14.42
C ALA A 47 10.65 -1.61 -15.47
N ASP A 48 9.45 -2.18 -15.53
CA ASP A 48 9.06 -3.18 -16.53
C ASP A 48 9.22 -2.63 -17.95
N LYS A 49 8.70 -1.43 -18.21
CA LYS A 49 8.87 -0.75 -19.51
C LYS A 49 10.33 -0.46 -19.84
N PHE A 50 11.14 -0.10 -18.85
CA PHE A 50 12.56 0.14 -19.08
C PHE A 50 13.28 -1.16 -19.48
N VAL A 51 13.01 -2.24 -18.76
CA VAL A 51 13.56 -3.56 -19.11
C VAL A 51 13.11 -3.98 -20.50
N ASP A 52 11.81 -3.87 -20.79
CA ASP A 52 11.21 -4.24 -22.07
C ASP A 52 11.88 -3.52 -23.25
N ASN A 53 12.03 -2.21 -23.16
CA ASN A 53 12.54 -1.39 -24.28
C ASN A 53 14.06 -1.44 -24.44
N PHE A 54 14.82 -1.70 -23.36
CA PHE A 54 16.27 -1.47 -23.38
C PHE A 54 17.11 -2.69 -23.00
N LEU A 55 16.56 -3.65 -22.25
CA LEU A 55 17.36 -4.71 -21.64
C LEU A 55 16.95 -6.13 -22.01
N THR A 56 15.79 -6.32 -22.65
CA THR A 56 15.41 -7.60 -23.26
C THR A 56 16.34 -7.94 -24.43
N LYS A 57 16.54 -9.24 -24.64
CA LYS A 57 17.35 -9.83 -25.71
C LYS A 57 16.58 -10.96 -26.35
N ASP A 58 16.79 -11.17 -27.66
CA ASP A 58 16.37 -12.38 -28.36
C ASP A 58 14.88 -12.76 -28.17
N GLY A 59 14.00 -11.76 -28.08
CA GLY A 59 12.55 -11.98 -27.92
C GLY A 59 12.14 -12.51 -26.54
N GLU A 60 13.03 -12.47 -25.55
CA GLU A 60 12.71 -12.85 -24.17
C GLU A 60 11.67 -11.89 -23.56
N SER A 61 10.87 -12.41 -22.65
CA SER A 61 9.94 -11.62 -21.85
C SER A 61 10.66 -10.76 -20.82
N VAL A 62 9.98 -9.72 -20.32
CA VAL A 62 10.49 -8.84 -19.25
C VAL A 62 10.91 -9.62 -18.00
N GLU A 63 10.16 -10.67 -17.62
CA GLU A 63 10.48 -11.48 -16.44
C GLU A 63 11.71 -12.37 -16.63
N GLU A 64 11.89 -12.91 -17.84
CA GLU A 64 13.11 -13.64 -18.22
C GLU A 64 14.33 -12.70 -18.21
N ALA A 65 14.18 -11.51 -18.79
CA ALA A 65 15.23 -10.49 -18.78
C ALA A 65 15.63 -10.09 -17.35
N LYS A 66 14.67 -9.85 -16.44
CA LYS A 66 14.94 -9.54 -15.03
C LYS A 66 15.69 -10.68 -14.33
N THR A 67 15.27 -11.92 -14.56
CA THR A 67 15.91 -13.11 -13.97
C THR A 67 17.35 -13.25 -14.44
N ARG A 68 17.59 -13.08 -15.75
CA ARG A 68 18.93 -13.08 -16.34
C ARG A 68 19.80 -11.97 -15.78
N LEU A 69 19.30 -10.73 -15.74
CA LEU A 69 20.03 -9.57 -15.19
C LEU A 69 20.43 -9.79 -13.72
N ALA A 70 19.54 -10.37 -12.91
CA ALA A 70 19.85 -10.69 -11.51
C ALA A 70 20.94 -11.77 -11.39
N ALA A 71 20.92 -12.79 -12.26
CA ALA A 71 21.98 -13.80 -12.32
C ALA A 71 23.32 -13.21 -12.78
N GLU A 72 23.31 -12.38 -13.84
CA GLU A 72 24.49 -11.66 -14.33
C GLU A 72 25.08 -10.75 -13.25
N GLN A 73 24.25 -10.05 -12.47
CA GLN A 73 24.71 -9.19 -11.37
C GLN A 73 25.38 -10.01 -10.27
N LYS A 74 24.79 -11.15 -9.86
CA LYS A 74 25.38 -12.04 -8.85
C LYS A 74 26.71 -12.63 -9.30
N ALA A 75 26.85 -12.97 -10.59
CA ALA A 75 28.10 -13.48 -11.14
C ALA A 75 29.22 -12.43 -11.23
N ARG A 76 28.87 -11.14 -11.21
CA ARG A 76 29.83 -10.01 -11.18
C ARG A 76 30.26 -9.60 -9.77
N GLN A 77 29.59 -10.10 -8.74
CA GLN A 77 29.91 -9.89 -7.33
C GLN A 77 30.88 -10.98 -6.84
#